data_AF-A0A5J4QVG7-F1
#
_entry.id   AF-A0A5J4QVG7-F1
#
_cell.length_a   1.000
_cell.length_b   1.000
_cell.length_c   1.000
_cell.angle_alpha   90.00
_cell.angle_beta   90.00
_cell.angle_gamma   90.00
#
_symmetry.space_group_name_H-M   'P 1'
#
loop_
_entity.id
_entity.type
_entity.pdbx_description
1 polymer ?
#
loop_
_entity_poly.entity_id
_entity_poly.type
_entity_poly.pdbx_seq_one_letter_code
_entity_poly.pdbx_strand_id
1 'polypeptide(L)'
;RYFPNHLKTAFLFGDVIHVPEIPSIAKSRPINGDNANSVTLNLEKVRHFMFVKDKKKFQDKKDKLIGRAVVTQPHRIKFWEMYFKHPLCNIGQTNKNNTNHPEWIVEPMTIDEHLEYKFILCIEGNDVATNLKWVMSSNSLAVMPRPRYETWFMEGRLIPNYHYVEIKTDYSDLEDRLTYYIRHIDEALQIIENAHQYIAQFRDKKREDLISLLTLQKYFKQTKQMK
;
A
#
# COMPACT_ATOMS: atom_id res chain seq x y z
N ARG A 1 2.84 15.09 -27.94
CA ARG A 1 3.09 16.03 -26.81
C ARG A 1 1.75 16.66 -26.46
N TYR A 2 1.27 16.50 -25.22
CA TYR A 2 -0.14 16.83 -24.88
C TYR A 2 -0.39 18.27 -24.42
N PHE A 3 0.66 18.96 -23.96
CA PHE A 3 0.56 20.33 -23.43
C PHE A 3 1.67 21.24 -24.02
N PRO A 4 1.43 22.56 -24.11
CA PRO A 4 2.44 23.55 -24.50
C PRO A 4 3.69 23.54 -23.60
N ASN A 5 4.85 23.82 -24.18
CA ASN A 5 6.15 23.69 -23.50
C ASN A 5 6.42 24.77 -22.44
N HIS A 6 5.66 25.87 -22.48
CA HIS A 6 5.83 26.99 -21.55
C HIS A 6 5.16 26.73 -20.19
N LEU A 7 4.32 25.69 -20.08
CA LEU A 7 3.67 25.33 -18.83
C LEU A 7 4.70 24.73 -17.86
N LYS A 8 4.61 25.15 -16.60
CA LYS A 8 5.51 24.78 -15.51
C LYS A 8 4.80 23.93 -14.46
N THR A 9 5.52 22.97 -13.93
CA THR A 9 5.06 22.06 -12.86
C THR A 9 6.07 22.07 -11.73
N ALA A 10 5.60 22.31 -10.51
CA ALA A 10 6.39 22.05 -9.31
C ALA A 10 6.31 20.55 -8.99
N PHE A 11 7.45 19.85 -8.97
CA PHE A 11 7.52 18.44 -8.62
C PHE A 11 8.20 18.25 -7.27
N LEU A 12 7.63 17.37 -6.45
CA LEU A 12 8.27 16.82 -5.27
C LEU A 12 8.49 15.32 -5.49
N PHE A 13 9.77 14.95 -5.57
CA PHE A 13 10.20 13.57 -5.77
C PHE A 13 10.47 12.87 -4.44
N GLY A 14 10.35 11.55 -4.44
CA GLY A 14 10.53 10.71 -3.25
C GLY A 14 9.25 10.53 -2.44
N ASP A 15 9.43 10.06 -1.20
CA ASP A 15 8.36 9.76 -0.26
C ASP A 15 7.91 11.06 0.42
N VAL A 16 6.86 11.69 -0.13
CA VAL A 16 6.33 12.97 0.37
C VAL A 16 5.26 12.69 1.43
N ILE A 17 5.57 13.08 2.67
CA ILE A 17 4.73 12.86 3.86
C ILE A 17 4.22 14.17 4.50
N HIS A 18 4.42 15.30 3.82
CA HIS A 18 3.98 16.62 4.26
C HIS A 18 3.15 17.29 3.16
N VAL A 19 2.43 18.35 3.53
CA VAL A 19 1.72 19.19 2.57
C VAL A 19 2.67 20.30 2.11
N PRO A 20 2.87 20.50 0.79
CA PRO A 20 3.74 21.56 0.30
C PRO A 20 3.09 22.95 0.39
N GLU A 21 3.92 23.99 0.49
CA GLU A 21 3.46 25.38 0.59
C GLU A 21 2.78 25.89 -0.70
N ILE A 22 3.15 25.31 -1.84
CA ILE A 22 2.57 25.64 -3.15
C ILE A 22 2.00 24.37 -3.81
N PRO A 23 1.03 24.51 -4.73
CA PRO A 23 0.52 23.39 -5.52
C PRO A 23 1.65 22.63 -6.23
N SER A 24 1.93 21.42 -5.73
CA SER A 24 3.05 20.59 -6.19
C SER A 24 2.57 19.20 -6.51
N ILE A 25 3.12 18.64 -7.58
CA ILE A 25 2.87 17.28 -8.00
C ILE A 25 3.78 16.35 -7.20
N ALA A 26 3.17 15.40 -6.49
CA ALA A 26 3.86 14.41 -5.68
C ALA A 26 3.31 13.00 -5.95
N LYS A 27 4.11 12.00 -5.60
CA LYS A 27 3.70 10.58 -5.64
C LYS A 27 2.73 10.25 -4.50
N SER A 28 3.03 10.75 -3.31
CA SER A 28 2.33 10.47 -2.07
C SER A 28 1.96 11.77 -1.35
N ARG A 29 0.99 11.70 -0.44
CA ARG A 29 0.59 12.81 0.43
C ARG A 29 -0.10 12.31 1.71
N PRO A 30 -0.18 13.13 2.76
CA PRO A 30 -1.07 12.86 3.90
C PRO A 30 -2.54 12.73 3.46
N ILE A 31 -3.25 11.75 4.02
CA ILE A 31 -4.70 11.58 3.81
C ILE A 31 -5.48 12.67 4.56
N ASN A 32 -5.08 12.94 5.81
CA ASN A 32 -5.75 13.89 6.69
C ASN A 32 -5.13 15.29 6.61
N GLY A 33 -5.93 16.30 6.97
CA GLY A 33 -5.52 17.71 6.98
C GLY A 33 -5.85 18.44 5.68
N ASP A 34 -5.41 19.69 5.57
CA ASP A 34 -5.54 20.48 4.34
C ASP A 34 -4.42 20.10 3.37
N ASN A 35 -4.67 19.11 2.51
CA ASN A 35 -3.72 18.65 1.51
C ASN A 35 -3.97 19.27 0.12
N ALA A 36 -4.63 20.43 0.03
CA ALA A 36 -5.02 21.06 -1.24
C ALA A 36 -3.85 21.31 -2.21
N ASN A 37 -2.65 21.56 -1.66
CA ASN A 37 -1.44 21.75 -2.44
C ASN A 37 -0.74 20.45 -2.86
N SER A 38 -1.11 19.31 -2.28
CA SER A 38 -0.55 18.00 -2.63
C SER A 38 -1.32 17.40 -3.80
N VAL A 39 -0.87 17.67 -5.02
CA VAL A 39 -1.49 17.14 -6.24
C VAL A 39 -0.90 15.77 -6.55
N THR A 40 -1.65 14.72 -6.26
CA THR A 40 -1.19 13.35 -6.52
C THR A 40 -1.23 13.04 -8.01
N LEU A 41 -0.13 12.50 -8.54
CA LEU A 41 -0.08 11.92 -9.88
C LEU A 41 0.47 10.50 -9.80
N ASN A 42 0.10 9.65 -10.76
CA ASN A 42 0.58 8.27 -10.82
C ASN A 42 2.06 8.20 -11.25
N LEU A 43 2.95 8.58 -10.34
CA LEU A 43 4.40 8.50 -10.46
C LEU A 43 4.89 7.10 -10.03
N GLU A 44 6.05 6.68 -10.53
CA GLU A 44 6.64 5.36 -10.23
C GLU A 44 5.69 4.15 -10.54
N LYS A 45 4.85 4.26 -11.58
CA LYS A 45 3.84 3.26 -11.99
C LYS A 45 4.34 1.81 -11.93
N VAL A 46 5.53 1.55 -12.49
CA VAL A 46 6.12 0.21 -12.60
C VAL A 46 6.31 -0.46 -11.23
N ARG A 47 6.61 0.32 -10.20
CA ARG A 47 6.87 -0.18 -8.84
C ARG A 47 5.58 -0.34 -8.04
N HIS A 48 4.57 0.51 -8.28
CA HIS A 48 3.38 0.60 -7.44
C HIS A 48 2.13 -0.07 -8.02
N PHE A 49 2.03 -0.24 -9.34
CA PHE A 49 0.84 -0.77 -10.01
C PHE A 49 1.13 -2.13 -10.68
N MET A 50 1.83 -3.01 -9.97
CA MET A 50 1.91 -4.42 -10.33
C MET A 50 0.69 -5.14 -9.77
N PHE A 51 0.00 -5.89 -10.62
CA PHE A 51 -1.12 -6.75 -10.22
C PHE A 51 -0.80 -8.19 -10.53
N VAL A 52 -1.12 -9.07 -9.59
CA VAL A 52 -0.85 -10.51 -9.71
C VAL A 52 -2.08 -11.23 -10.24
N LYS A 53 -1.86 -12.43 -10.79
CA LYS A 53 -2.92 -13.38 -11.10
C LYS A 53 -2.76 -14.57 -10.17
N ASP A 54 -3.31 -14.43 -8.98
CA ASP A 54 -3.26 -15.47 -7.96
C ASP A 54 -4.27 -16.58 -8.28
N LYS A 55 -3.76 -17.80 -8.50
CA LYS A 55 -4.58 -18.98 -8.78
C LYS A 55 -4.88 -19.81 -7.52
N LYS A 56 -4.21 -19.52 -6.39
CA LYS A 56 -4.39 -20.27 -5.15
C LYS A 56 -5.64 -19.76 -4.46
N LYS A 57 -6.52 -20.66 -4.03
CA LYS A 57 -7.71 -20.27 -3.27
C LYS A 57 -7.30 -19.87 -1.86
N PHE A 58 -8.05 -18.96 -1.25
CA PHE A 58 -7.76 -18.50 0.11
C PHE A 58 -7.72 -19.67 1.11
N GLN A 59 -8.63 -20.64 0.96
CA GLN A 59 -8.74 -21.80 1.86
C GLN A 59 -7.53 -22.72 1.82
N ASP A 60 -6.82 -22.79 0.68
CA ASP A 60 -5.69 -23.69 0.48
C ASP A 60 -4.35 -23.08 0.96
N LYS A 61 -4.36 -21.80 1.36
CA LYS A 61 -3.17 -21.08 1.84
C LYS A 61 -2.91 -21.35 3.32
N LYS A 62 -1.67 -21.16 3.74
CA LYS A 62 -1.22 -21.30 5.13
C LYS A 62 -1.92 -20.27 6.04
N ASP A 63 -2.40 -20.72 7.19
CA ASP A 63 -2.99 -19.93 8.29
C ASP A 63 -1.95 -19.06 9.03
N LYS A 64 -1.18 -18.28 8.28
CA LYS A 64 -0.13 -17.41 8.82
C LYS A 64 -0.07 -16.09 8.06
N LEU A 65 0.42 -15.08 8.76
CA LEU A 65 0.86 -13.81 8.21
C LEU A 65 2.28 -13.93 7.67
N ILE A 66 2.50 -13.51 6.43
CA ILE A 66 3.83 -13.35 5.84
C ILE A 66 4.21 -11.86 5.74
N GLY A 67 5.47 -11.54 6.03
CA GLY A 67 6.00 -10.19 5.86
C GLY A 67 7.49 -10.18 5.58
N ARG A 68 7.91 -9.45 4.55
CA ARG A 68 9.31 -9.11 4.28
C ARG A 68 9.41 -7.61 4.12
N ALA A 69 10.23 -6.96 4.93
CA ALA A 69 10.31 -5.50 4.95
C ALA A 69 11.71 -4.97 5.27
N VAL A 70 11.94 -3.71 4.89
CA VAL A 70 12.98 -2.89 5.50
C VAL A 70 12.49 -2.46 6.87
N VAL A 71 13.20 -2.84 7.93
CA VAL A 71 12.81 -2.61 9.34
C VAL A 71 13.75 -1.57 9.93
N THR A 72 13.45 -0.29 9.68
CA THR A 72 14.21 0.86 10.23
C THR A 72 13.31 1.86 10.93
N GLN A 73 12.04 1.94 10.53
CA GLN A 73 11.07 2.85 11.12
C GLN A 73 10.61 2.33 12.49
N PRO A 74 10.42 3.20 13.51
CA PRO A 74 10.05 2.78 14.87
C PRO A 74 8.79 1.91 14.91
N HIS A 75 7.78 2.23 14.10
CA HIS A 75 6.55 1.43 14.04
C HIS A 75 6.75 0.07 13.39
N ARG A 76 7.72 -0.12 12.50
CA ARG A 76 8.08 -1.46 11.99
C ARG A 76 8.91 -2.24 13.01
N ILE A 77 9.86 -1.59 13.68
CA ILE A 77 10.66 -2.21 14.75
C ILE A 77 9.72 -2.78 15.83
N LYS A 78 8.76 -1.97 16.31
CA LYS A 78 7.75 -2.42 17.28
C LYS A 78 6.99 -3.68 16.83
N PHE A 79 6.59 -3.74 15.56
CA PHE A 79 5.89 -4.92 15.03
C PHE A 79 6.77 -6.16 15.08
N TRP A 80 8.05 -6.03 14.72
CA TRP A 80 9.01 -7.14 14.76
C TRP A 80 9.33 -7.59 16.20
N GLU A 81 9.49 -6.66 17.14
CA GLU A 81 9.67 -6.98 18.57
C GLU A 81 8.52 -7.85 19.10
N MET A 82 7.27 -7.53 18.72
CA MET A 82 6.09 -8.25 19.17
C MET A 82 5.92 -9.61 18.47
N TYR A 83 6.20 -9.70 17.16
CA TYR A 83 5.71 -10.81 16.34
C TYR A 83 6.77 -11.65 15.63
N PHE A 84 8.07 -11.35 15.74
CA PHE A 84 9.10 -12.06 14.97
C PHE A 84 9.14 -13.57 15.23
N LYS A 85 8.93 -14.00 16.48
CA LYS A 85 8.88 -15.43 16.88
C LYS A 85 7.46 -15.95 17.07
N HIS A 86 6.43 -15.20 16.65
CA HIS A 86 5.04 -15.56 16.91
C HIS A 86 4.57 -16.69 15.98
N PRO A 87 3.84 -17.71 16.47
CA PRO A 87 3.49 -18.89 15.67
C PRO A 87 2.62 -18.58 14.43
N LEU A 88 1.78 -17.54 14.50
CA LEU A 88 0.97 -17.05 13.39
C LEU A 88 1.73 -16.19 12.36
N CYS A 89 3.02 -15.90 12.60
CA CYS A 89 3.79 -14.96 11.80
C CYS A 89 5.01 -15.64 11.17
N ASN A 90 5.22 -15.40 9.88
CA ASN A 90 6.47 -15.63 9.17
C ASN A 90 6.95 -14.27 8.66
N ILE A 91 7.60 -13.51 9.54
CA ILE A 91 8.10 -12.17 9.22
C ILE A 91 9.62 -12.13 9.25
N GLY A 92 10.22 -11.21 8.50
CA GLY A 92 11.65 -11.01 8.52
C GLY A 92 12.11 -9.76 7.80
N GLN A 93 13.28 -9.31 8.22
CA GLN A 93 13.93 -8.09 7.77
C GLN A 93 14.82 -8.38 6.56
N THR A 94 14.73 -7.56 5.51
CA THR A 94 15.52 -7.74 4.28
C THR A 94 16.69 -6.75 4.16
N ASN A 95 16.71 -5.65 4.90
CA ASN A 95 17.88 -4.77 4.97
C ASN A 95 18.94 -5.37 5.90
N LYS A 96 20.18 -5.46 5.43
CA LYS A 96 21.31 -5.96 6.22
C LYS A 96 22.02 -4.86 7.04
N ASN A 97 21.83 -3.60 6.64
CA ASN A 97 22.48 -2.45 7.27
C ASN A 97 21.59 -1.84 8.36
N ASN A 98 22.22 -1.22 9.36
CA ASN A 98 21.57 -0.43 10.42
C ASN A 98 20.53 -1.21 11.22
N THR A 99 20.89 -2.43 11.66
CA THR A 99 20.04 -3.24 12.53
C THR A 99 20.73 -3.64 13.81
N ASN A 100 20.01 -3.46 14.92
CA ASN A 100 20.41 -3.98 16.23
C ASN A 100 19.88 -5.40 16.46
N HIS A 101 19.15 -5.96 15.49
CA HIS A 101 18.49 -7.27 15.55
C HIS A 101 18.93 -8.14 14.36
N PRO A 102 20.16 -8.70 14.37
CA PRO A 102 20.64 -9.57 13.30
C PRO A 102 19.78 -10.83 13.15
N GLU A 103 19.13 -11.29 14.22
CA GLU A 103 18.24 -12.44 14.23
C GLU A 103 16.99 -12.23 13.36
N TRP A 104 16.60 -10.99 13.07
CA TRP A 104 15.46 -10.70 12.19
C TRP A 104 15.78 -10.83 10.71
N ILE A 105 17.07 -10.86 10.34
CA ILE A 105 17.51 -10.88 8.95
C ILE A 105 17.18 -12.24 8.34
N VAL A 106 16.43 -12.22 7.24
CA VAL A 106 16.09 -13.40 6.47
C VAL A 106 16.30 -13.13 4.98
N GLU A 107 16.39 -14.20 4.19
CA GLU A 107 16.44 -14.05 2.74
C GLU A 107 15.12 -13.47 2.20
N PRO A 108 15.18 -12.62 1.15
CA PRO A 108 13.99 -12.14 0.46
C PRO A 108 13.15 -13.30 -0.08
N MET A 109 11.84 -13.08 -0.18
CA MET A 109 10.91 -14.01 -0.81
C MET A 109 10.27 -13.36 -2.03
N THR A 110 10.02 -14.17 -3.05
CA THR A 110 9.26 -13.81 -4.25
C THR A 110 7.79 -13.56 -3.92
N ILE A 111 7.07 -12.89 -4.83
CA ILE A 111 5.62 -12.69 -4.70
C ILE A 111 4.90 -14.04 -4.61
N ASP A 112 5.24 -15.01 -5.46
CA ASP A 112 4.57 -16.32 -5.49
C ASP A 112 4.69 -17.10 -4.17
N GLU A 113 5.81 -16.96 -3.48
CA GLU A 113 6.01 -17.54 -2.15
C GLU A 113 5.18 -16.82 -1.07
N HIS A 114 4.99 -15.50 -1.18
CA HIS A 114 4.05 -14.78 -0.30
C HIS A 114 2.60 -15.23 -0.54
N LEU A 115 2.26 -15.57 -1.78
CA LEU A 115 0.91 -16.06 -2.14
C LEU A 115 0.60 -17.45 -1.56
N GLU A 116 1.54 -18.13 -0.89
CA GLU A 116 1.25 -19.34 -0.09
C GLU A 116 0.54 -19.04 1.23
N TYR A 117 0.39 -17.78 1.61
CA TYR A 117 -0.08 -17.36 2.93
C TYR A 117 -1.42 -16.64 2.83
N LYS A 118 -2.33 -16.93 3.77
CA LYS A 118 -3.65 -16.27 3.83
C LYS A 118 -3.52 -14.76 4.04
N PHE A 119 -2.54 -14.33 4.83
CA PHE A 119 -2.41 -12.94 5.24
C PHE A 119 -1.05 -12.38 4.82
N ILE A 120 -1.04 -11.17 4.24
CA ILE A 120 0.20 -10.49 3.84
C ILE A 120 0.27 -9.11 4.50
N LEU A 121 1.36 -8.88 5.23
CA LEU A 121 1.58 -7.67 6.00
C LEU A 121 1.85 -6.45 5.10
N CYS A 122 1.07 -5.39 5.28
CA CYS A 122 1.14 -4.16 4.49
C CYS A 122 1.36 -2.92 5.37
N ILE A 123 2.42 -2.91 6.19
CA ILE A 123 2.76 -1.74 7.03
C ILE A 123 3.53 -0.69 6.23
N GLU A 124 3.13 0.57 6.38
CA GLU A 124 3.80 1.76 5.84
C GLU A 124 5.30 1.78 6.15
N GLY A 125 6.10 2.30 5.22
CA GLY A 125 7.51 2.58 5.43
C GLY A 125 7.68 4.04 5.83
N ASN A 126 8.32 4.81 4.95
CA ASN A 126 8.32 6.27 5.04
C ASN A 126 6.94 6.83 4.66
N ASP A 127 6.41 6.41 3.50
CA ASP A 127 5.09 6.76 2.99
C ASP A 127 4.12 5.56 3.03
N VAL A 128 3.74 4.99 1.88
CA VAL A 128 2.77 3.91 1.76
C VAL A 128 3.41 2.53 1.73
N ALA A 129 2.64 1.50 2.07
CA ALA A 129 3.04 0.11 1.85
C ALA A 129 3.06 -0.20 0.34
N THR A 130 4.26 -0.31 -0.25
CA THR A 130 4.42 -0.53 -1.70
C THR A 130 3.74 -1.82 -2.17
N ASN A 131 3.68 -2.85 -1.31
CA ASN A 131 3.09 -4.15 -1.64
C ASN A 131 1.56 -4.17 -1.68
N LEU A 132 0.89 -3.16 -1.09
CA LEU A 132 -0.56 -3.17 -0.91
C LEU A 132 -1.34 -3.45 -2.20
N LYS A 133 -0.96 -2.82 -3.31
CA LYS A 133 -1.66 -2.96 -4.60
C LYS A 133 -1.63 -4.40 -5.11
N TRP A 134 -0.48 -5.05 -5.08
CA TRP A 134 -0.38 -6.42 -5.58
C TRP A 134 -1.04 -7.41 -4.62
N VAL A 135 -0.95 -7.17 -3.30
CA VAL A 135 -1.64 -7.98 -2.29
C VAL A 135 -3.15 -7.90 -2.48
N MET A 136 -3.72 -6.70 -2.62
CA MET A 136 -5.14 -6.51 -2.87
C MET A 136 -5.61 -7.07 -4.22
N SER A 137 -4.70 -7.33 -5.16
CA SER A 137 -5.00 -8.01 -6.42
C SER A 137 -4.88 -9.54 -6.36
N SER A 138 -4.51 -10.08 -5.19
CA SER A 138 -4.33 -11.52 -4.94
C SER A 138 -5.50 -12.12 -4.16
N ASN A 139 -5.48 -13.43 -3.91
CA ASN A 139 -6.44 -14.11 -3.04
C ASN A 139 -5.95 -14.21 -1.59
N SER A 140 -5.04 -13.33 -1.18
CA SER A 140 -4.58 -13.18 0.20
C SER A 140 -5.12 -11.87 0.78
N LEU A 141 -5.34 -11.83 2.08
CA LEU A 141 -5.80 -10.64 2.80
C LEU A 141 -4.64 -9.71 3.12
N ALA A 142 -4.76 -8.45 2.71
CA ALA A 142 -3.89 -7.38 3.19
C ALA A 142 -4.18 -7.11 4.67
N VAL A 143 -3.15 -7.14 5.51
CA VAL A 143 -3.24 -6.82 6.94
C VAL A 143 -2.43 -5.57 7.22
N MET A 144 -3.08 -4.51 7.69
CA MET A 144 -2.43 -3.22 7.92
C MET A 144 -3.19 -2.33 8.90
N PRO A 145 -2.50 -1.41 9.60
CA PRO A 145 -3.17 -0.29 10.23
C PRO A 145 -3.86 0.62 9.22
N ARG A 146 -4.74 1.50 9.71
CA ARG A 146 -5.34 2.56 8.88
C ARG A 146 -4.24 3.37 8.18
N PRO A 147 -4.32 3.57 6.85
CA PRO A 147 -3.31 4.32 6.12
C PRO A 147 -3.28 5.78 6.57
N ARG A 148 -2.08 6.35 6.66
CA ARG A 148 -1.85 7.78 6.96
C ARG A 148 -1.53 8.56 5.69
N TYR A 149 -0.96 7.89 4.70
CA TYR A 149 -0.59 8.47 3.42
C TYR A 149 -1.34 7.78 2.29
N GLU A 150 -1.53 8.52 1.21
CA GLU A 150 -2.10 8.00 -0.02
C GLU A 150 -1.26 8.39 -1.23
N THR A 151 -1.39 7.58 -2.25
CA THR A 151 -0.85 7.76 -3.60
C THR A 151 -2.02 7.83 -4.58
N TRP A 152 -1.71 7.72 -5.88
CA TRP A 152 -2.74 7.60 -6.92
C TRP A 152 -3.72 6.44 -6.69
N PHE A 153 -3.35 5.47 -5.86
CA PHE A 153 -4.19 4.35 -5.49
C PHE A 153 -5.32 4.71 -4.50
N MET A 154 -5.33 5.94 -4.00
CA MET A 154 -6.36 6.47 -3.10
C MET A 154 -6.52 5.62 -1.83
N GLU A 155 -5.42 5.33 -1.13
CA GLU A 155 -5.41 4.57 0.13
C GLU A 155 -6.42 5.13 1.16
N GLY A 156 -6.66 6.45 1.16
CA GLY A 156 -7.65 7.09 2.04
C GLY A 156 -9.11 6.72 1.73
N ARG A 157 -9.39 6.10 0.57
CA ARG A 157 -10.72 5.58 0.22
C ARG A 157 -10.92 4.11 0.57
N LEU A 158 -9.89 3.44 1.11
CA LEU A 158 -10.01 2.06 1.54
C LEU A 158 -10.85 1.97 2.82
N ILE A 159 -11.88 1.12 2.81
CA ILE A 159 -12.76 0.88 3.95
C ILE A 159 -12.18 -0.28 4.76
N PRO A 160 -11.93 -0.09 6.07
CA PRO A 160 -11.39 -1.13 6.94
C PRO A 160 -12.36 -2.30 7.05
N ASN A 161 -11.82 -3.52 7.05
CA ASN A 161 -12.56 -4.78 7.16
C ASN A 161 -13.56 -5.02 6.03
N TYR A 162 -13.45 -4.22 4.96
CA TYR A 162 -14.19 -4.35 3.71
C TYR A 162 -13.23 -4.55 2.54
N HIS A 163 -12.16 -3.75 2.42
CA HIS A 163 -11.12 -3.93 1.40
C HIS A 163 -9.83 -4.59 1.92
N TYR A 164 -9.60 -4.53 3.23
CA TYR A 164 -8.40 -5.08 3.90
C TYR A 164 -8.74 -5.39 5.37
N VAL A 165 -7.89 -6.16 6.04
CA VAL A 165 -8.01 -6.41 7.49
C VAL A 165 -7.32 -5.30 8.25
N GLU A 166 -8.10 -4.47 8.94
CA GLU A 166 -7.57 -3.45 9.84
C GLU A 166 -7.06 -4.09 11.13
N ILE A 167 -5.88 -3.65 11.55
CA ILE A 167 -5.28 -3.87 12.87
C ILE A 167 -5.01 -2.52 13.54
N LYS A 168 -4.93 -2.50 14.87
CA LYS A 168 -4.58 -1.30 15.62
C LYS A 168 -3.17 -0.82 15.31
N THR A 169 -2.93 0.47 15.47
CA THR A 169 -1.61 1.10 15.28
C THR A 169 -0.57 0.65 16.31
N ASP A 170 -1.01 0.10 17.44
CA ASP A 170 -0.14 -0.53 18.43
C ASP A 170 0.03 -2.05 18.23
N TYR A 171 -0.64 -2.61 17.21
CA TYR A 171 -0.67 -4.01 16.80
C TYR A 171 -1.25 -4.99 17.81
N SER A 172 -1.83 -4.51 18.91
CA SER A 172 -2.27 -5.34 20.03
C SER A 172 -3.36 -6.36 19.68
N ASP A 173 -4.09 -6.15 18.59
CA ASP A 173 -5.19 -7.00 18.14
C ASP A 173 -4.82 -7.95 17.00
N LEU A 174 -3.56 -8.01 16.56
CA LEU A 174 -3.18 -8.80 15.38
C LEU A 174 -3.63 -10.27 15.49
N GLU A 175 -3.33 -10.94 16.60
CA GLU A 175 -3.65 -12.36 16.79
C GLU A 175 -5.15 -12.62 16.71
N ASP A 176 -5.96 -11.78 17.35
CA ASP A 176 -7.42 -11.87 17.32
C ASP A 176 -7.95 -11.69 15.90
N ARG A 177 -7.44 -10.70 15.16
CA ARG A 177 -7.85 -10.43 13.77
C ARG A 177 -7.49 -11.59 12.83
N LEU A 178 -6.28 -12.13 12.94
CA LEU A 178 -5.86 -13.28 12.13
C LEU A 178 -6.70 -14.52 12.44
N THR A 179 -6.85 -14.85 13.72
CA THR A 179 -7.62 -16.02 14.18
C THR A 179 -9.08 -15.92 13.76
N TYR A 180 -9.66 -14.71 13.80
CA TYR A 180 -11.02 -14.47 13.34
C TYR A 180 -11.19 -14.87 11.87
N TYR A 181 -10.38 -14.34 10.96
CA TYR A 181 -10.54 -14.63 9.52
C TYR A 181 -10.07 -16.03 9.11
N ILE A 182 -9.27 -16.71 9.93
CA ILE A 182 -9.00 -18.15 9.77
C ILE A 182 -10.31 -18.95 9.96
N ARG A 183 -11.14 -18.55 10.93
CA ARG A 183 -12.40 -19.23 11.29
C ARG A 183 -13.61 -18.74 10.49
N HIS A 184 -13.57 -17.53 9.95
CA HIS A 184 -14.66 -16.89 9.20
C HIS A 184 -14.26 -16.74 7.72
N ILE A 185 -14.15 -17.87 7.03
CA ILE A 185 -13.67 -17.92 5.64
C ILE A 185 -14.57 -17.11 4.70
N ASP A 186 -15.89 -17.13 4.88
CA ASP A 186 -16.81 -16.41 4.00
C ASP A 186 -16.60 -14.89 4.07
N GLU A 187 -16.37 -14.35 5.26
CA GLU A 187 -16.04 -12.93 5.45
C GLU A 187 -14.68 -12.58 4.84
N ALA A 188 -13.69 -13.47 4.98
CA ALA A 188 -12.39 -13.29 4.35
C ALA A 188 -12.50 -13.24 2.80
N LEU A 189 -13.29 -14.15 2.22
CA LEU A 189 -13.55 -14.17 0.79
C LEU A 189 -14.29 -12.90 0.32
N GLN A 190 -15.23 -12.39 1.12
CA GLN A 190 -15.90 -11.13 0.80
C GLN A 190 -14.93 -9.94 0.76
N ILE A 191 -13.98 -9.87 1.70
CA ILE A 191 -12.93 -8.83 1.68
C ILE A 191 -12.07 -8.93 0.42
N ILE A 192 -11.70 -10.15 0.02
CA ILE A 192 -10.92 -10.39 -1.22
C ILE A 192 -11.70 -9.90 -2.44
N GLU A 193 -12.98 -10.25 -2.55
CA GLU A 193 -13.83 -9.83 -3.66
C GLU A 193 -13.95 -8.29 -3.73
N ASN A 194 -14.21 -7.63 -2.60
CA ASN A 194 -14.26 -6.17 -2.54
C ASN A 194 -12.91 -5.54 -2.93
N ALA A 195 -11.79 -6.13 -2.50
CA ALA A 195 -10.46 -5.68 -2.89
C ALA A 195 -10.26 -5.81 -4.40
N HIS A 196 -10.68 -6.91 -5.03
CA HIS A 196 -10.59 -7.11 -6.48
C HIS A 196 -11.43 -6.10 -7.25
N GLN A 197 -12.64 -5.80 -6.78
CA GLN A 197 -13.50 -4.77 -7.34
C GLN A 197 -12.84 -3.39 -7.25
N TYR A 198 -12.20 -3.07 -6.12
CA TYR A 198 -11.41 -1.85 -5.97
C TYR A 198 -10.23 -1.81 -6.95
N ILE A 199 -9.50 -2.92 -7.10
CA ILE A 199 -8.37 -3.02 -8.04
C ILE A 199 -8.80 -2.88 -9.51
N ALA A 200 -9.97 -3.38 -9.88
CA ALA A 200 -10.45 -3.41 -11.27
C ALA A 200 -10.43 -2.02 -11.93
N GLN A 201 -10.65 -0.97 -11.15
CA GLN A 201 -10.65 0.40 -11.62
C GLN A 201 -9.27 0.84 -12.19
N PHE A 202 -8.16 0.26 -11.73
CA PHE A 202 -6.82 0.67 -12.16
C PHE A 202 -6.31 -0.12 -13.38
N ARG A 203 -7.13 -1.01 -13.96
CA ARG A 203 -6.71 -1.88 -15.08
C ARG A 203 -6.93 -1.26 -16.47
N ASP A 204 -7.76 -0.22 -16.58
CA ASP A 204 -7.99 0.47 -17.86
C ASP A 204 -6.89 1.51 -18.11
N LYS A 205 -5.89 1.13 -18.90
CA LYS A 205 -4.76 2.00 -19.25
C LYS A 205 -5.20 3.30 -19.95
N LYS A 206 -6.17 3.25 -20.86
CA LYS A 206 -6.63 4.46 -21.58
C LYS A 206 -7.28 5.44 -20.62
N ARG A 207 -8.10 4.92 -19.71
CA ARG A 207 -8.71 5.72 -18.64
C ARG A 207 -7.66 6.31 -17.71
N GLU A 208 -6.70 5.54 -17.26
CA GLU A 208 -5.62 6.02 -16.37
C GLU A 208 -4.76 7.11 -17.04
N ASP A 209 -4.45 6.96 -18.33
CA ASP A 209 -3.72 7.97 -19.09
C ASP A 209 -4.56 9.25 -19.26
N LEU A 210 -5.86 9.11 -19.55
CA LEU A 210 -6.78 10.24 -19.63
C LEU A 210 -6.91 10.99 -18.29
N ILE A 211 -7.10 10.28 -17.18
CA ILE A 211 -7.18 10.89 -15.84
C ILE A 211 -5.86 11.60 -15.52
N SER A 212 -4.71 11.01 -15.85
CA SER A 212 -3.40 11.66 -15.67
C SER A 212 -3.32 13.00 -16.43
N LEU A 213 -3.78 13.03 -17.69
CA LEU A 213 -3.84 14.26 -18.48
C LEU A 213 -4.83 15.28 -17.92
N LEU A 214 -6.02 14.85 -17.51
CA LEU A 214 -7.03 15.73 -16.92
C LEU A 214 -6.57 16.33 -15.58
N THR A 215 -5.84 15.56 -14.76
CA THR A 215 -5.20 16.07 -13.54
C THR A 215 -4.20 17.17 -13.86
N LEU A 216 -3.32 16.97 -14.85
CA LEU A 216 -2.38 18.01 -15.29
C LEU A 216 -3.10 19.24 -15.86
N GLN A 217 -4.14 19.04 -16.69
CA GLN A 217 -4.94 20.14 -17.21
C GLN A 217 -5.58 20.95 -16.07
N LYS A 218 -6.16 20.27 -15.08
CA LYS A 218 -6.73 20.91 -13.88
C LYS A 218 -5.66 21.67 -13.11
N TYR A 219 -4.48 21.08 -12.92
CA TYR A 219 -3.33 21.74 -12.29
C TYR A 219 -2.96 23.05 -12.99
N PHE A 220 -2.82 23.04 -14.31
CA PHE A 220 -2.46 24.24 -15.09
C PHE A 220 -3.54 25.32 -15.04
N LYS A 221 -4.83 24.95 -15.01
CA LYS A 221 -5.94 25.89 -14.84
C LYS A 221 -5.92 26.53 -13.45
N GLN A 222 -5.77 25.70 -12.40
CA GLN A 222 -5.77 26.18 -11.01
C GLN A 222 -4.52 27.03 -10.68
N THR A 223 -3.40 26.79 -11.37
CA THR A 223 -2.19 27.61 -11.28
C THR A 223 -2.17 28.78 -12.27
N LYS A 224 -3.30 29.08 -12.92
CA LYS A 224 -3.51 30.22 -13.85
C LYS A 224 -2.58 30.23 -15.07
N GLN A 225 -2.11 29.06 -15.49
CA GLN A 225 -1.28 28.89 -16.70
C GLN A 225 -2.11 28.53 -17.93
N MET A 226 -3.38 28.13 -17.74
CA MET A 226 -4.35 27.83 -18.79
C MET A 226 -5.74 28.38 -18.42
N LYS A 227 -6.56 28.69 -19.44
CA LYS A 227 -7.99 28.96 -19.29
C LYS A 227 -8.77 27.65 -19.14
#